data_AF-A0A382UXC1-F1
#
_entry.id   AF-A0A382UXC1-F1
#
_cell.length_a   1.000
_cell.length_b   1.000
_cell.length_c   1.000
_cell.angle_alpha   90.00
_cell.angle_beta   90.00
_cell.angle_gamma   90.00
#
_symmetry.space_group_name_H-M   'P 1'
#
loop_
_entity.id
_entity.type
_entity.pdbx_description
1 polymer ?
#
loop_
_entity_poly.entity_id
_entity_poly.type
_entity_poly.pdbx_seq_one_letter_code
_entity_poly.pdbx_strand_id
1 'polypeptide(L)'
;MLGRWQPWHDGHQALFKRCIAKTGQVMIQVRDVHNVSGGDSQGDNPFDWEAVCTNIESSLLRDGFKRGFDFEIMMVPNIVNISYGRGVGYAIEEEMFDDKVQ
;
A
#
# COMPACT_ATOMS: atom_id res chain seq x y z
N MET A 1 -4.24 0.97 -4.11
CA MET A 1 -3.74 1.34 -2.78
C MET A 1 -2.48 2.18 -2.92
N LEU A 2 -2.26 3.18 -2.06
CA LEU A 2 -1.07 4.03 -2.08
C LEU A 2 -0.56 4.26 -0.65
N GLY A 3 0.74 4.08 -0.41
CA GLY A 3 1.31 4.23 0.93
C GLY A 3 2.83 4.06 0.98
N ARG A 4 3.38 4.21 2.19
CA ARG A 4 4.81 3.94 2.49
C ARG A 4 5.04 2.46 2.83
N TRP A 5 4.07 1.84 3.51
CA TRP A 5 4.07 0.43 3.90
C TRP A 5 5.27 0.02 4.80
N GLN A 6 5.53 0.83 5.84
CA GLN A 6 6.70 0.75 6.72
C GLN A 6 6.30 0.39 8.18
N PRO A 7 6.04 -0.88 8.54
CA PRO A 7 6.00 -2.09 7.72
C PRO A 7 4.62 -2.36 7.09
N TRP A 8 4.52 -3.45 6.33
CA TRP A 8 3.24 -4.10 6.03
C TRP A 8 2.72 -4.83 7.29
N HIS A 9 1.46 -4.58 7.68
CA HIS A 9 0.83 -5.13 8.88
C HIS A 9 -0.64 -5.52 8.61
N ASP A 10 -1.35 -6.01 9.61
CA ASP A 10 -2.70 -6.59 9.46
C ASP A 10 -3.73 -5.59 8.93
N GLY A 11 -3.62 -4.31 9.29
CA GLY A 11 -4.46 -3.25 8.74
C GLY A 11 -4.30 -3.08 7.23
N HIS A 12 -3.05 -3.10 6.75
CA HIS A 12 -2.77 -3.07 5.32
C HIS A 12 -3.30 -4.33 4.61
N GLN A 13 -3.21 -5.50 5.26
CA GLN A 13 -3.78 -6.75 4.76
C GLN A 13 -5.30 -6.68 4.63
N ALA A 14 -5.99 -6.14 5.64
CA ALA A 14 -7.44 -5.98 5.64
C ALA A 14 -7.90 -4.98 4.56
N LEU A 15 -7.16 -3.88 4.38
CA LEU A 15 -7.39 -2.92 3.30
C LEU A 15 -7.26 -3.58 1.92
N PHE A 16 -6.22 -4.38 1.70
CA PHE A 16 -6.06 -5.12 0.46
C PHE A 16 -7.25 -6.04 0.18
N LYS A 17 -7.67 -6.83 1.17
CA LYS A 17 -8.81 -7.76 1.04
C LYS A 17 -10.10 -7.04 0.66
N ARG A 18 -10.36 -5.85 1.23
CA ARG A 18 -11.51 -5.02 0.83
C ARG A 18 -11.38 -4.52 -0.61
N CYS A 19 -10.21 -3.99 -0.98
CA CYS A 19 -9.98 -3.50 -2.33
C CYS A 19 -10.18 -4.61 -3.37
N ILE A 20 -9.53 -5.77 -3.19
CA ILE A 20 -9.60 -6.84 -4.19
C ILE A 20 -10.99 -7.48 -4.31
N ALA A 21 -11.74 -7.58 -3.21
CA ALA A 21 -13.13 -8.05 -3.26
C ALA A 21 -14.04 -7.13 -4.09
N LYS A 22 -13.75 -5.82 -4.11
CA LYS A 22 -14.50 -4.84 -4.90
C LYS A 22 -14.06 -4.81 -6.37
N THR A 23 -12.75 -4.92 -6.63
CA THR A 23 -12.17 -4.57 -7.93
C THR A 23 -11.64 -5.76 -8.72
N GLY A 24 -11.49 -6.93 -8.11
CA GLY A 24 -10.89 -8.14 -8.71
C GLY A 24 -9.37 -8.08 -8.87
N GLN A 25 -8.79 -6.88 -9.02
CA GLN A 25 -7.33 -6.67 -9.07
C GLN A 25 -6.94 -5.38 -8.35
N VAL A 26 -5.73 -5.32 -7.79
CA VAL A 26 -5.25 -4.15 -7.05
C VAL A 26 -3.86 -3.71 -7.50
N MET A 27 -3.70 -2.42 -7.82
CA MET A 27 -2.38 -1.79 -7.92
C MET A 27 -1.97 -1.27 -6.54
N ILE A 28 -0.84 -1.78 -6.02
CA ILE A 28 -0.23 -1.33 -4.77
C ILE A 28 0.93 -0.39 -5.11
N GLN A 29 0.71 0.91 -4.93
CA GLN A 29 1.72 1.93 -5.15
C GLN A 29 2.52 2.15 -3.86
N VAL A 30 3.83 1.95 -3.94
CA VAL A 30 4.77 2.13 -2.82
C VAL A 30 5.58 3.38 -3.08
N ARG A 31 5.49 4.32 -2.15
CA ARG A 31 6.39 5.47 -2.10
C ARG A 31 7.65 5.07 -1.35
N ASP A 32 8.78 5.02 -2.05
CA ASP A 32 10.06 4.74 -1.40
C ASP A 32 10.48 5.94 -0.53
N VAL A 33 10.65 5.66 0.76
CA VAL A 33 10.98 6.62 1.82
C VAL A 33 12.08 6.09 2.73
N HIS A 34 12.81 5.06 2.31
CA HIS A 34 13.88 4.49 3.10
C HIS A 34 14.92 5.56 3.46
N ASN A 35 15.31 5.62 4.73
CA ASN A 35 16.22 6.63 5.28
C ASN A 35 15.77 8.09 5.13
N VAL A 36 14.53 8.35 4.70
CA VAL A 36 13.91 9.67 4.79
C VAL A 36 13.22 9.77 6.14
N SER A 37 13.63 10.72 6.98
CA SER A 37 12.96 10.97 8.27
C SER A 37 11.51 11.42 8.04
N GLY A 38 10.54 10.76 8.68
CA GLY A 38 9.13 11.14 8.64
C GLY A 38 8.76 12.33 9.54
N GLY A 39 9.73 12.86 10.28
CA GLY A 39 9.61 13.82 11.37
C GLY A 39 10.88 13.78 12.24
N ASP A 40 10.79 14.18 13.52
CA ASP A 40 11.94 14.25 14.44
C ASP A 40 12.52 12.87 14.84
N SER A 41 11.87 11.76 14.50
CA SER A 41 12.35 10.40 14.75
C SER A 41 13.09 9.82 13.54
N GLN A 42 14.40 9.59 13.72
CA GLN A 42 15.15 8.67 12.86
C GLN A 42 14.75 7.23 13.21
N GLY A 43 13.81 6.65 12.47
CA GLY A 43 13.37 5.27 12.68
C GLY A 43 12.08 4.86 11.98
N ASP A 44 11.31 5.82 11.47
CA ASP A 44 9.95 5.55 10.96
C ASP A 44 9.90 4.78 9.63
N ASN A 45 11.00 4.75 8.86
CA ASN A 45 11.05 4.16 7.51
C ASN A 45 12.26 3.23 7.32
N PRO A 46 12.30 2.07 8.02
CA PRO A 46 13.48 1.20 8.06
C PRO A 46 13.62 0.24 6.87
N PHE A 47 12.58 0.09 6.03
CA PHE A 47 12.59 -0.86 4.91
C PHE A 47 12.84 -0.13 3.58
N ASP A 48 13.72 -0.68 2.76
CA ASP A 48 13.87 -0.27 1.36
C ASP A 48 12.74 -0.81 0.47
N TRP A 49 12.72 -0.35 -0.78
CA TRP A 49 11.77 -0.82 -1.78
C TRP A 49 11.70 -2.35 -1.89
N GLU A 50 12.85 -3.04 -1.87
CA GLU A 50 12.91 -4.49 -2.02
C GLU A 50 12.27 -5.18 -0.82
N ALA A 51 12.64 -4.78 0.40
CA ALA A 51 12.08 -5.31 1.63
C ALA A 51 10.57 -5.05 1.74
N VAL A 52 10.09 -3.86 1.36
CA VAL A 52 8.66 -3.57 1.31
C VAL A 52 7.95 -4.50 0.32
N CYS A 53 8.47 -4.65 -0.90
CA CYS A 53 7.88 -5.55 -1.90
C CYS A 53 7.83 -7.00 -1.40
N THR A 54 8.93 -7.51 -0.86
CA THR A 54 9.01 -8.88 -0.33
C THR A 54 8.03 -9.10 0.83
N ASN A 55 7.87 -8.13 1.72
CA ASN A 55 6.94 -8.20 2.84
C ASN A 55 5.48 -8.26 2.37
N ILE A 56 5.10 -7.38 1.43
CA ILE A 56 3.76 -7.37 0.82
C ILE A 56 3.49 -8.70 0.12
N GLU A 57 4.39 -9.12 -0.77
CA GLU A 57 4.21 -10.32 -1.58
C GLU A 57 4.13 -11.58 -0.72
N SER A 58 5.02 -11.72 0.27
CA SER A 58 5.00 -12.85 1.19
C SER A 58 3.74 -12.90 2.05
N SER A 59 3.22 -11.75 2.49
CA SER A 59 2.00 -11.68 3.29
C SER A 59 0.76 -12.01 2.47
N LEU A 60 0.64 -11.45 1.27
CA LEU A 60 -0.48 -11.69 0.36
C LEU A 60 -0.48 -13.13 -0.18
N LEU A 61 0.70 -13.71 -0.41
CA LEU A 61 0.83 -15.10 -0.85
C LEU A 61 0.33 -16.10 0.20
N ARG A 62 0.51 -15.83 1.50
CA ARG A 62 -0.05 -16.67 2.59
C ARG A 62 -1.57 -16.74 2.55
N ASP A 63 -2.21 -15.69 2.04
CA ASP A 63 -3.66 -15.61 1.86
C ASP A 63 -4.11 -16.09 0.48
N GLY A 64 -3.19 -16.61 -0.35
CA GLY A 64 -3.47 -17.20 -1.65
C GLY A 64 -3.48 -16.21 -2.83
N PHE A 65 -3.18 -14.93 -2.59
CA PHE A 65 -3.10 -13.92 -3.65
C PHE A 65 -1.72 -13.91 -4.32
N LYS A 66 -1.70 -13.78 -5.64
CA LYS A 66 -0.49 -13.84 -6.47
C LYS A 66 -0.23 -12.53 -7.19
N ARG A 67 1.02 -12.06 -7.09
CA ARG A 67 1.50 -10.95 -7.90
C ARG A 67 1.43 -11.28 -9.39
N GLY A 68 1.08 -10.30 -10.21
CA GLY A 68 0.87 -10.46 -11.64
C GLY A 68 -0.49 -11.06 -12.03
N PHE A 69 -1.31 -11.47 -11.05
CA PHE A 69 -2.68 -11.92 -11.28
C PHE A 69 -3.68 -11.11 -10.44
N ASP A 70 -3.54 -11.18 -9.12
CA ASP A 70 -4.42 -10.50 -8.15
C ASP A 70 -4.00 -9.06 -7.91
N PHE A 71 -2.68 -8.80 -7.95
CA PHE A 71 -2.14 -7.48 -7.69
C PHE A 71 -0.81 -7.24 -8.40
N GLU A 72 -0.44 -5.97 -8.52
CA GLU A 72 0.90 -5.55 -8.94
C GLU A 72 1.46 -4.50 -7.99
N ILE A 73 2.79 -4.42 -7.85
CA ILE A 73 3.46 -3.44 -7.00
C ILE A 73 4.23 -2.46 -7.89
N MET A 74 3.96 -1.17 -7.72
CA MET A 74 4.59 -0.10 -8.50
C MET A 74 5.26 0.92 -7.59
N MET A 75 6.53 1.23 -7.87
CA MET A 75 7.23 2.32 -7.20
C MET A 75 6.68 3.65 -7.70
N VAL A 76 6.42 4.57 -6.78
CA VAL A 76 6.01 5.95 -7.09
C VAL A 76 6.94 6.96 -6.43
N PRO A 77 7.13 8.15 -7.05
CA PRO A 77 7.95 9.19 -6.46
C PRO A 77 7.30 9.74 -5.18
N ASN A 78 7.96 10.71 -4.56
CA ASN A 78 7.37 11.48 -3.47
C ASN A 78 6.04 12.13 -3.93
N ILE A 79 4.92 11.64 -3.39
CA ILE A 79 3.59 12.18 -3.64
C ILE A 79 3.25 13.18 -2.54
N VAL A 80 3.06 14.44 -2.94
CA VAL A 80 2.62 15.55 -2.08
C VAL A 80 1.17 15.95 -2.35
N ASN A 81 0.68 15.74 -3.57
CA ASN A 81 -0.68 16.05 -3.99
C ASN A 81 -1.19 15.01 -4.99
N ILE A 82 -2.48 14.70 -4.91
CA ILE A 82 -3.21 13.94 -5.93
C ILE A 82 -4.30 14.87 -6.48
N SER A 83 -4.19 15.24 -7.75
CA SER A 83 -5.14 16.11 -8.44
C SER A 83 -5.80 15.33 -9.57
N TYR A 84 -7.13 15.43 -9.67
CA TYR A 84 -7.91 14.71 -10.68
C TYR A 84 -8.92 15.65 -11.36
N GLY A 85 -9.20 15.38 -12.64
CA GLY A 85 -10.10 16.19 -13.46
C GLY A 85 -11.56 15.72 -13.41
N ARG A 86 -12.42 16.37 -14.21
CA ARG A 86 -13.81 15.95 -14.35
C ARG A 86 -13.87 14.58 -15.06
N GLY A 87 -14.54 13.60 -14.45
CA GLY A 87 -14.85 12.32 -15.08
C GLY A 87 -13.69 11.33 -15.18
N VAL A 88 -12.83 11.25 -14.15
CA VAL A 88 -11.65 10.36 -14.14
C VAL A 88 -11.94 8.86 -14.17
N GLY A 89 -13.19 8.43 -14.04
CA GLY A 89 -13.58 7.02 -14.16
C GLY A 89 -13.18 6.15 -12.97
N TYR A 90 -12.60 6.72 -11.91
CA TYR A 90 -12.33 6.05 -10.64
C TYR A 90 -12.91 6.82 -9.46
N ALA A 91 -13.22 6.08 -8.39
CA ALA A 91 -13.54 6.66 -7.09
C ALA A 91 -12.26 6.85 -6.26
N ILE A 92 -12.25 7.88 -5.41
CA ILE A 92 -11.30 7.99 -4.31
C ILE A 92 -12.06 7.60 -3.05
N GLU A 93 -11.60 6.55 -2.39
CA GLU A 93 -12.22 6.00 -1.20
C GLU A 93 -11.26 6.09 -0.01
N GLU A 94 -11.80 6.42 1.16
CA GLU A 94 -11.15 6.28 2.45
C GLU A 94 -11.83 5.13 3.20
N GLU A 95 -11.05 4.14 3.61
CA GLU A 95 -11.54 2.98 4.35
C GLU A 95 -11.16 3.11 5.82
N MET A 96 -12.15 3.07 6.70
CA MET A 96 -11.92 3.07 8.15
C MET A 96 -11.96 1.65 8.71
N PHE A 97 -11.05 1.41 9.65
CA PHE A 97 -10.94 0.18 10.43
C PHE A 97 -11.06 0.53 11.91
N ASP A 98 -11.48 -0.44 12.71
CA ASP A 98 -11.46 -0.36 14.15
C ASP A 98 -10.03 -0.46 14.69
N ASP A 99 -9.79 0.07 15.90
CA ASP A 99 -8.45 0.14 16.54
C ASP A 99 -7.74 -1.22 16.65
N LYS A 100 -8.49 -2.33 16.58
CA LYS A 100 -7.95 -3.69 16.64
C LYS A 100 -7.25 -4.13 15.35
N VAL A 101 -7.52 -3.44 14.24
CA VAL A 101 -6.99 -3.77 12.91
C VAL A 101 -5.99 -2.72 12.44
N GLN A 102 -5.99 -1.50 13.02
CA GLN A 102 -5.05 -0.42 12.69
C GLN A 102 -3.62 -0.69 13.17
#